data_AF-A0A927SEU4-F1
#
_entry.id   AF-A0A927SEU4-F1
#
_cell.length_a   1.000
_cell.length_b   1.000
_cell.length_c   1.000
_cell.angle_alpha   90.00
_cell.angle_beta   90.00
_cell.angle_gamma   90.00
#
_symmetry.space_group_name_H-M   'P 1'
#
loop_
_entity.id
_entity.type
_entity.pdbx_description
1 polymer ?
#
loop_
_entity_poly.entity_id
_entity_poly.type
_entity_poly.pdbx_seq_one_letter_code
_entity_poly.pdbx_strand_id
1 'polypeptide(L)'
;MATKSELLGLTLYDEQDYGDVSVLNDNMTMVEKAMWARSRVWNLLDNSDFTTPVNQRGWSNGTKVTAKKYFIDRWLASADVTPALTSDGIAASAEILQMIKKEGLVGKTVTGALCLSDGTLVVGSGVVPSGSAWINLVDKWHDDTRLLVTSTSEETLRFRVVCGSNVVRWAALYEGAYTADTLPAYQPKGYVAELIECKRYFRKVKGISRLSGYCTSSQANLCLPLDVPMRITPTLTATSLDTIRAAGKNIAITGASVNSMTYDSVRIIATYAADSAVVNHVGVWAVPVFTLDADYQL
;
A
#
# COMPACT_ATOMS: atom_id res chain seq x y z
N MET A 1 49.63 -19.99 -21.27
CA MET A 1 48.30 -20.19 -21.88
C MET A 1 47.76 -21.51 -21.35
N ALA A 2 46.80 -21.48 -20.43
CA ALA A 2 46.11 -22.68 -19.98
C ALA A 2 44.94 -22.95 -20.93
N THR A 3 44.85 -24.15 -21.47
CA THR A 3 43.86 -24.53 -22.48
C THR A 3 42.80 -25.44 -21.90
N LYS A 4 41.59 -24.90 -21.76
CA LYS A 4 40.28 -25.49 -22.09
C LYS A 4 40.00 -26.96 -21.68
N SER A 5 40.39 -27.37 -20.47
CA SER A 5 39.74 -28.51 -19.77
C SER A 5 39.16 -28.13 -18.40
N GLU A 6 39.09 -26.83 -18.08
CA GLU A 6 38.41 -26.28 -16.88
C GLU A 6 37.06 -25.62 -17.21
N LEU A 7 36.51 -25.91 -18.40
CA LEU A 7 35.21 -25.40 -18.85
C LEU A 7 34.34 -26.59 -19.24
N LEU A 8 33.24 -26.74 -18.50
CA LEU A 8 32.09 -27.61 -18.78
C LEU A 8 32.35 -29.11 -18.54
N GLY A 9 32.39 -29.50 -17.27
CA GLY A 9 32.10 -30.88 -16.82
C GLY A 9 30.61 -31.23 -16.95
N LEU A 10 29.98 -30.90 -18.08
CA LEU A 10 28.66 -31.40 -18.46
C LEU A 10 28.85 -32.78 -19.11
N THR A 11 28.92 -33.82 -18.28
CA THR A 11 28.61 -35.16 -18.76
C THR A 11 27.10 -35.27 -18.81
N LEU A 12 26.57 -35.26 -20.04
CA LEU A 12 25.23 -35.71 -20.39
C LEU A 12 24.93 -37.04 -19.67
N TYR A 13 23.98 -37.02 -18.74
CA TYR A 13 23.29 -38.20 -18.27
C TYR A 13 21.79 -37.96 -18.36
N ASP A 14 21.20 -38.76 -19.25
CA ASP A 14 19.79 -39.10 -19.49
C ASP A 14 18.68 -38.09 -19.16
N GLU A 15 18.07 -37.59 -20.25
CA GLU A 15 16.66 -37.26 -20.33
C GLU A 15 15.82 -38.53 -20.07
N GLN A 16 15.47 -38.82 -18.81
CA GLN A 16 14.27 -39.60 -18.44
C GLN A 16 14.08 -39.66 -16.93
N ASP A 17 13.69 -38.53 -16.32
CA ASP A 17 12.64 -38.56 -15.30
C ASP A 17 12.08 -37.14 -15.09
N TYR A 18 10.94 -36.87 -15.71
CA TYR A 18 10.11 -35.72 -15.39
C TYR A 18 9.41 -35.99 -14.04
N GLY A 19 10.16 -35.85 -12.96
CA GLY A 19 9.67 -35.85 -11.59
C GLY A 19 9.68 -34.43 -11.02
N ASP A 20 8.54 -33.75 -11.16
CA ASP A 20 8.09 -32.60 -10.37
C ASP A 20 9.14 -31.56 -9.90
N VAL A 21 9.26 -30.46 -10.66
CA VAL A 21 10.08 -29.27 -10.34
C VAL A 21 9.59 -28.54 -9.07
N SER A 22 8.47 -28.97 -8.46
CA SER A 22 8.01 -28.41 -7.18
C SER A 22 8.82 -28.87 -5.96
N VAL A 23 9.62 -29.95 -6.06
CA VAL A 23 10.35 -30.54 -4.92
C VAL A 23 11.80 -30.03 -4.80
N LEU A 24 12.32 -29.30 -5.79
CA LEU A 24 13.71 -28.80 -5.77
C LEU A 24 13.93 -27.48 -5.00
N ASN A 25 12.87 -26.85 -4.49
CA ASN A 25 12.97 -25.59 -3.73
C ASN A 25 13.40 -25.77 -2.27
N ASP A 26 13.39 -26.99 -1.73
CA ASP A 26 13.70 -27.23 -0.32
C ASP A 26 15.21 -27.31 -0.02
N ASN A 27 16.04 -27.42 -1.06
CA ASN A 27 17.50 -27.57 -0.93
C ASN A 27 18.33 -26.29 -1.13
N MET A 28 17.71 -25.11 -1.24
CA MET A 28 18.50 -23.87 -1.20
C MET A 28 19.12 -23.70 0.19
N THR A 29 20.44 -23.53 0.25
CA THR A 29 21.16 -23.28 1.49
C THR A 29 20.62 -22.00 2.14
N MET A 30 20.69 -21.88 3.46
CA MET A 30 20.27 -20.66 4.16
C MET A 30 20.98 -19.40 3.63
N VAL A 31 22.20 -19.55 3.11
CA VAL A 31 22.96 -18.48 2.46
C VAL A 31 22.37 -18.13 1.10
N GLU A 32 21.97 -19.10 0.27
CA GLU A 32 21.30 -18.83 -1.01
C GLU A 32 19.88 -18.29 -0.81
N LYS A 33 19.14 -18.75 0.20
CA LYS A 33 17.85 -18.17 0.59
C LYS A 33 18.03 -16.75 1.11
N ALA A 34 19.08 -16.48 1.89
CA ALA A 34 19.43 -15.13 2.34
C ALA A 34 19.96 -14.25 1.20
N MET A 35 20.70 -14.80 0.24
CA MET A 35 21.17 -14.11 -0.95
C MET A 35 20.01 -13.81 -1.89
N TRP A 36 19.07 -14.74 -2.10
CA TRP A 36 17.85 -14.51 -2.86
C TRP A 36 16.93 -13.49 -2.16
N ALA A 37 16.78 -13.58 -0.84
CA ALA A 37 16.03 -12.60 -0.07
C ALA A 37 16.70 -11.21 -0.07
N ARG A 38 18.05 -11.14 -0.10
CA ARG A 38 18.82 -9.89 -0.24
C ARG A 38 18.96 -9.41 -1.69
N SER A 39 18.77 -10.27 -2.69
CA SER A 39 18.81 -9.93 -4.12
C SER A 39 17.42 -9.61 -4.68
N ARG A 40 16.34 -9.81 -3.90
CA ARG A 40 14.99 -9.39 -4.28
C ARG A 40 14.95 -7.88 -4.34
N VAL A 41 14.99 -7.37 -5.57
CA VAL A 41 14.70 -5.98 -5.86
C VAL A 41 13.29 -5.70 -5.34
N TRP A 42 13.19 -4.82 -4.36
CA TRP A 42 11.92 -4.57 -3.66
C TRP A 42 11.04 -3.66 -4.50
N ASN A 43 9.80 -4.08 -4.77
CA ASN A 43 8.80 -3.21 -5.37
C ASN A 43 8.39 -2.14 -4.35
N LEU A 44 8.65 -0.88 -4.67
CA LEU A 44 8.34 0.29 -3.86
C LEU A 44 6.85 0.63 -3.82
N LEU A 45 6.03 -0.01 -4.65
CA LEU A 45 4.58 0.12 -4.62
C LEU A 45 3.95 -0.84 -3.61
N ASP A 46 2.84 -0.39 -3.03
CA ASP A 46 1.92 -1.21 -2.26
C ASP A 46 0.69 -1.55 -3.10
N ASN A 47 0.03 -2.66 -2.79
CA ASN A 47 -1.22 -3.09 -3.41
C ASN A 47 -1.17 -3.08 -4.94
N SER A 48 -0.06 -3.57 -5.50
CA SER A 48 0.31 -3.33 -6.89
C SER A 48 -0.12 -4.44 -7.86
N ASP A 49 -0.67 -5.53 -7.33
CA ASP A 49 -1.37 -6.57 -8.09
C ASP A 49 -2.86 -6.25 -8.13
N PHE A 50 -3.36 -5.92 -9.32
CA PHE A 50 -4.75 -5.52 -9.51
C PHE A 50 -5.70 -6.69 -9.72
N THR A 51 -5.22 -7.93 -9.74
CA THR A 51 -6.10 -9.11 -9.84
C THR A 51 -6.77 -9.44 -8.51
N THR A 52 -6.11 -9.12 -7.39
CA THR A 52 -6.59 -9.40 -6.02
C THR A 52 -6.27 -8.26 -5.03
N PRO A 53 -6.67 -7.01 -5.33
CA PRO A 53 -6.25 -5.87 -4.54
C PRO A 53 -6.89 -5.85 -3.15
N VAL A 54 -6.15 -5.29 -2.19
CA VAL A 54 -6.68 -4.89 -0.90
C VAL A 54 -7.66 -3.73 -1.07
N ASN A 55 -8.86 -3.89 -0.51
CA ASN A 55 -9.95 -2.91 -0.58
C ASN A 55 -10.68 -2.84 0.78
N GLN A 56 -9.98 -2.40 1.82
CA GLN A 56 -10.54 -2.12 3.14
C GLN A 56 -11.51 -0.94 3.10
N ARG A 57 -11.32 -0.03 2.13
CA ARG A 57 -12.15 1.14 1.89
C ARG A 57 -13.58 0.76 1.44
N GLY A 58 -13.76 -0.45 0.92
CA GLY A 58 -15.05 -0.95 0.47
C GLY A 58 -15.55 -0.26 -0.80
N TRP A 59 -14.62 0.20 -1.65
CA TRP A 59 -14.98 0.70 -2.97
C TRP A 59 -15.70 -0.41 -3.76
N SER A 60 -16.81 -0.07 -4.40
CA SER A 60 -17.59 -1.02 -5.19
C SER A 60 -17.17 -0.91 -6.65
N ASN A 61 -16.86 -2.04 -7.28
CA ASN A 61 -16.43 -2.07 -8.67
C ASN A 61 -17.46 -1.40 -9.60
N GLY A 62 -17.00 -0.61 -10.58
CA GLY A 62 -17.86 0.12 -11.50
C GLY A 62 -18.56 1.36 -10.87
N THR A 63 -18.20 1.76 -9.65
CA THR A 63 -18.67 3.03 -9.07
C THR A 63 -17.68 4.16 -9.30
N LYS A 64 -18.22 5.36 -9.53
CA LYS A 64 -17.44 6.59 -9.76
C LYS A 64 -16.56 6.88 -8.54
N VAL A 65 -15.28 7.08 -8.80
CA VAL A 65 -14.29 7.64 -7.88
C VAL A 65 -14.15 9.12 -8.22
N THR A 66 -14.39 9.98 -7.24
CA THR A 66 -14.19 11.41 -7.40
C THR A 66 -12.71 11.74 -7.53
N ALA A 67 -12.38 12.77 -8.30
CA ALA A 67 -11.03 13.29 -8.46
C ALA A 67 -10.34 13.45 -7.10
N LYS A 68 -9.08 13.02 -7.07
CA LYS A 68 -8.19 13.07 -5.91
C LYS A 68 -8.65 12.23 -4.70
N LYS A 69 -9.47 11.20 -4.93
CA LYS A 69 -9.90 10.27 -3.87
C LYS A 69 -9.30 8.89 -4.06
N TYR A 70 -8.97 8.28 -2.92
CA TYR A 70 -8.61 6.88 -2.83
C TYR A 70 -9.83 5.99 -3.04
N PHE A 71 -9.63 4.85 -3.68
CA PHE A 71 -10.70 3.89 -3.97
C PHE A 71 -10.33 2.50 -3.43
N ILE A 72 -9.49 1.73 -4.12
CA ILE A 72 -8.77 0.62 -3.50
C ILE A 72 -7.63 1.17 -2.65
N ASP A 73 -7.16 0.41 -1.66
CA ASP A 73 -6.15 0.90 -0.72
C ASP A 73 -4.89 1.35 -1.47
N ARG A 74 -4.29 2.49 -1.07
CA ARG A 74 -3.08 3.11 -1.62
C ARG A 74 -3.21 3.73 -3.03
N TRP A 75 -4.24 3.40 -3.79
CA TRP A 75 -4.47 3.96 -5.13
C TRP A 75 -5.56 5.03 -5.12
N LEU A 76 -5.30 6.13 -5.81
CA LEU A 76 -6.22 7.25 -5.96
C LEU A 76 -6.39 7.65 -7.42
N ALA A 77 -7.54 8.23 -7.74
CA ALA A 77 -7.81 8.73 -9.08
C ALA A 77 -7.34 10.18 -9.25
N SER A 78 -6.67 10.51 -10.35
CA SER A 78 -6.22 11.89 -10.63
C SER A 78 -7.38 12.82 -11.01
N ALA A 79 -8.40 12.26 -11.65
CA ALA A 79 -9.64 12.92 -12.07
C ALA A 79 -10.84 12.04 -11.74
N ASP A 80 -12.06 12.54 -11.99
CA ASP A 80 -13.27 11.74 -11.89
C ASP A 80 -13.18 10.56 -12.87
N VAL A 81 -13.33 9.34 -12.36
CA VAL A 81 -13.20 8.11 -13.16
C VAL A 81 -14.10 7.03 -12.60
N THR A 82 -14.51 6.10 -13.44
CA THR A 82 -15.20 4.88 -13.03
C THR A 82 -14.29 3.70 -13.38
N PRO A 83 -13.38 3.30 -12.47
CA PRO A 83 -12.50 2.17 -12.74
C PRO A 83 -13.31 0.87 -12.86
N ALA A 84 -12.82 -0.03 -13.70
CA ALA A 84 -13.35 -1.36 -13.86
C ALA A 84 -12.28 -2.37 -13.46
N LEU A 85 -12.52 -3.06 -12.35
CA LEU A 85 -11.73 -4.20 -11.90
C LEU A 85 -12.29 -5.47 -12.54
N THR A 86 -11.45 -6.24 -13.21
CA THR A 86 -11.78 -7.55 -13.77
C THR A 86 -10.89 -8.62 -13.13
N SER A 87 -11.07 -9.89 -13.52
CA SER A 87 -10.13 -10.96 -13.13
C SER A 87 -8.71 -10.73 -13.63
N ASP A 88 -8.55 -9.94 -14.70
CA ASP A 88 -7.26 -9.71 -15.37
C ASP A 88 -6.54 -8.45 -14.90
N GLY A 89 -7.19 -7.61 -14.09
CA GLY A 89 -6.61 -6.38 -13.56
C GLY A 89 -7.58 -5.21 -13.53
N ILE A 90 -7.03 -4.00 -13.62
CA ILE A 90 -7.80 -2.75 -13.58
C ILE A 90 -7.76 -2.02 -14.92
N ALA A 91 -8.90 -1.51 -15.35
CA ALA A 91 -9.02 -0.52 -16.42
C ALA A 91 -9.54 0.81 -15.83
N ALA A 92 -9.00 1.92 -16.33
CA ALA A 92 -9.42 3.25 -15.93
C ALA A 92 -9.20 4.24 -17.08
N SER A 93 -10.23 5.05 -17.39
CA SER A 93 -10.16 6.07 -18.43
C SER A 93 -9.38 7.32 -18.03
N ALA A 94 -9.07 7.48 -16.74
CA ALA A 94 -8.21 8.51 -16.21
C ALA A 94 -7.00 7.90 -15.49
N GLU A 95 -5.99 8.72 -15.19
CA GLU A 95 -4.82 8.24 -14.46
C GLU A 95 -5.20 7.79 -13.05
N ILE A 96 -4.72 6.61 -12.66
CA ILE A 96 -4.64 6.19 -11.26
C ILE A 96 -3.21 6.39 -10.78
N LEU A 97 -3.03 6.69 -9.50
CA LEU A 97 -1.69 6.93 -8.98
C LEU A 97 -1.52 6.47 -7.54
N GLN A 98 -0.27 6.20 -7.20
CA GLN A 98 0.17 5.95 -5.84
C GLN A 98 1.17 7.03 -5.43
N MET A 99 1.02 7.53 -4.20
CA MET A 99 1.97 8.46 -3.60
C MET A 99 2.98 7.69 -2.74
N ILE A 100 4.26 7.97 -3.00
CA ILE A 100 5.43 7.26 -2.48
C ILE A 100 6.36 8.27 -1.82
N LYS A 101 7.00 7.87 -0.73
CA LYS A 101 8.04 8.68 -0.08
C LYS A 101 9.21 8.90 -1.04
N LYS A 102 9.63 10.15 -1.21
CA LYS A 102 10.74 10.53 -2.11
C LYS A 102 12.11 10.45 -1.44
N GLU A 103 12.15 10.63 -0.12
CA GLU A 103 13.39 10.57 0.67
C GLU A 103 14.15 9.27 0.39
N GLY A 104 15.45 9.38 0.14
CA GLY A 104 16.32 8.23 -0.19
C GLY A 104 16.31 7.82 -1.66
N LEU A 105 15.42 8.39 -2.50
CA LEU A 105 15.39 8.13 -3.95
C LEU A 105 15.97 9.28 -4.77
N VAL A 106 16.12 10.48 -4.21
CA VAL A 106 16.63 11.66 -4.93
C VAL A 106 17.99 11.40 -5.55
N GLY A 107 18.14 11.72 -6.84
CA GLY A 107 19.35 11.50 -7.62
C GLY A 107 19.57 10.05 -8.05
N LYS A 108 18.75 9.11 -7.57
CA LYS A 108 18.81 7.70 -8.00
C LYS A 108 17.97 7.47 -9.24
N THR A 109 18.39 6.49 -10.04
CA THR A 109 17.56 5.95 -11.11
C THR A 109 16.51 5.02 -10.52
N VAL A 110 15.27 5.17 -11.00
CA VAL A 110 14.17 4.25 -10.72
C VAL A 110 13.61 3.72 -12.02
N THR A 111 13.10 2.50 -11.99
CA THR A 111 12.42 1.85 -13.11
C THR A 111 10.99 1.54 -12.73
N GLY A 112 10.03 2.06 -13.49
CA GLY A 112 8.65 1.66 -13.40
C GLY A 112 8.34 0.60 -14.46
N ALA A 113 7.44 -0.33 -14.12
CA ALA A 113 6.96 -1.35 -15.03
C ALA A 113 5.45 -1.58 -14.86
N LEU A 114 4.78 -1.93 -15.95
CA LEU A 114 3.39 -2.38 -16.00
C LEU A 114 3.32 -3.69 -16.78
N CYS A 115 2.39 -4.57 -16.41
CA CYS A 115 1.98 -5.69 -17.25
C CYS A 115 0.52 -5.52 -17.61
N LEU A 116 0.24 -5.59 -18.90
CA LEU A 116 -1.11 -5.59 -19.45
C LEU A 116 -1.73 -6.99 -19.37
N SER A 117 -3.04 -7.08 -19.50
CA SER A 117 -3.77 -8.35 -19.45
C SER A 117 -3.34 -9.35 -20.53
N ASP A 118 -2.86 -8.87 -21.68
CA ASP A 118 -2.31 -9.70 -22.76
C ASP A 118 -0.88 -10.21 -22.51
N GLY A 119 -0.25 -9.80 -21.39
CA GLY A 119 1.12 -10.15 -21.03
C GLY A 119 2.18 -9.15 -21.48
N THR A 120 1.80 -8.11 -22.22
CA THR A 120 2.72 -7.07 -22.69
C THR A 120 3.32 -6.30 -21.51
N LEU A 121 4.65 -6.14 -21.51
CA LEU A 121 5.40 -5.38 -20.51
C LEU A 121 5.70 -3.96 -21.01
N VAL A 122 5.34 -2.97 -20.21
CA VAL A 122 5.69 -1.56 -20.44
C VAL A 122 6.69 -1.15 -19.37
N VAL A 123 7.94 -0.88 -19.76
CA VAL A 123 9.05 -0.62 -18.82
C VAL A 123 9.74 0.68 -19.17
N GLY A 124 10.08 1.48 -18.14
CA GLY A 124 10.78 2.74 -18.31
C GLY A 124 11.58 3.15 -17.10
N SER A 125 12.71 3.81 -17.34
CA SER A 125 13.66 4.24 -16.33
C SER A 125 13.85 5.75 -16.35
N GLY A 126 14.15 6.34 -15.20
CA GLY A 126 14.44 7.77 -15.09
C GLY A 126 15.05 8.13 -13.74
N VAL A 127 15.73 9.27 -13.69
CA VAL A 127 16.40 9.75 -12.48
C VAL A 127 15.44 10.63 -11.68
N VAL A 128 15.29 10.33 -10.39
CA VAL A 128 14.45 11.12 -9.48
C VAL A 128 15.10 12.48 -9.22
N PRO A 129 14.38 13.61 -9.34
CA PRO A 129 14.99 14.93 -9.35
C PRO A 129 15.09 15.49 -7.93
N SER A 130 16.06 16.38 -7.69
CA SER A 130 15.98 17.30 -6.55
C SER A 130 14.86 18.31 -6.81
N GLY A 131 13.94 18.52 -5.86
CA GLY A 131 12.80 19.44 -6.03
C GLY A 131 11.65 18.90 -6.92
N SER A 132 10.69 19.76 -7.26
CA SER A 132 9.50 19.40 -8.03
C SER A 132 9.76 19.42 -9.54
N ALA A 133 9.57 18.28 -10.20
CA ALA A 133 9.74 18.14 -11.65
C ALA A 133 8.96 16.93 -12.18
N TRP A 134 8.59 16.99 -13.46
CA TRP A 134 7.99 15.87 -14.17
C TRP A 134 9.09 14.93 -14.67
N ILE A 135 8.92 13.62 -14.44
CA ILE A 135 9.74 12.59 -15.05
C ILE A 135 8.82 11.64 -15.81
N ASN A 136 9.07 11.53 -17.10
CA ASN A 136 8.48 10.45 -17.86
C ASN A 136 9.45 9.28 -17.80
N LEU A 137 9.06 8.22 -17.08
CA LEU A 137 9.85 6.98 -17.09
C LEU A 137 9.68 6.28 -18.44
N VAL A 138 8.47 6.33 -18.99
CA VAL A 138 8.16 5.91 -20.35
C VAL A 138 7.65 7.14 -21.10
N ASP A 139 8.51 7.70 -21.96
CA ASP A 139 8.24 8.94 -22.70
C ASP A 139 7.27 8.76 -23.89
N LYS A 140 6.81 7.54 -24.18
CA LYS A 140 5.86 7.27 -25.26
C LYS A 140 4.75 6.32 -24.82
N TRP A 141 3.54 6.63 -25.24
CA TRP A 141 2.39 5.74 -25.12
C TRP A 141 2.75 4.36 -25.64
N HIS A 142 2.41 3.31 -24.89
CA HIS A 142 2.31 1.97 -25.43
C HIS A 142 0.82 1.66 -25.61
N ASP A 143 0.31 1.80 -26.83
CA ASP A 143 -1.10 1.55 -27.17
C ASP A 143 -2.09 2.20 -26.18
N ASP A 144 -2.00 3.52 -25.99
CA ASP A 144 -2.78 4.30 -25.01
C ASP A 144 -2.49 4.03 -23.52
N THR A 145 -1.52 3.17 -23.19
CA THR A 145 -0.99 3.03 -21.82
C THR A 145 0.19 3.99 -21.58
N ARG A 146 0.22 4.64 -20.42
CA ARG A 146 1.36 5.49 -20.02
C ARG A 146 1.77 5.26 -18.56
N LEU A 147 3.08 5.29 -18.35
CA LEU A 147 3.71 5.22 -17.04
C LEU A 147 4.49 6.52 -16.78
N LEU A 148 4.15 7.22 -15.70
CA LEU A 148 4.82 8.47 -15.31
C LEU A 148 5.25 8.44 -13.85
N VAL A 149 6.33 9.17 -13.53
CA VAL A 149 6.67 9.51 -12.16
C VAL A 149 6.82 11.01 -12.03
N THR A 150 6.00 11.63 -11.19
CA THR A 150 6.11 13.09 -10.96
C THR A 150 6.59 13.36 -9.56
N SER A 151 7.64 14.16 -9.45
CA SER A 151 8.02 14.78 -8.20
C SER A 151 7.16 16.02 -7.98
N THR A 152 6.30 16.00 -6.96
CA THR A 152 5.34 17.08 -6.70
C THR A 152 5.70 17.94 -5.50
N SER A 153 6.59 17.44 -4.65
CA SER A 153 7.21 18.18 -3.56
C SER A 153 8.59 17.58 -3.28
N GLU A 154 9.27 18.07 -2.24
CA GLU A 154 10.49 17.45 -1.74
C GLU A 154 10.24 16.08 -1.07
N GLU A 155 8.99 15.79 -0.68
CA GLU A 155 8.67 14.63 0.16
C GLU A 155 8.04 13.47 -0.60
N THR A 156 7.37 13.71 -1.73
CA THR A 156 6.57 12.68 -2.42
C THR A 156 6.85 12.57 -3.92
N LEU A 157 6.85 11.31 -4.38
CA LEU A 157 6.74 10.93 -5.78
C LEU A 157 5.32 10.42 -6.04
N ARG A 158 4.76 10.76 -7.19
CA ARG A 158 3.52 10.17 -7.69
C ARG A 158 3.86 9.21 -8.80
N PHE A 159 3.67 7.92 -8.57
CA PHE A 159 3.71 6.90 -9.61
C PHE A 159 2.34 6.82 -10.25
N ARG A 160 2.27 7.08 -11.56
CA ARG A 160 1.01 7.25 -12.28
C ARG A 160 0.89 6.21 -13.39
N VAL A 161 -0.31 5.66 -13.49
CA VAL A 161 -0.69 4.67 -14.49
C VAL A 161 -1.87 5.22 -15.26
N VAL A 162 -1.71 5.35 -16.57
CA VAL A 162 -2.79 5.59 -17.52
C VAL A 162 -3.05 4.26 -18.21
N CYS A 163 -4.25 3.71 -18.06
CA CYS A 163 -4.57 2.41 -18.67
C CYS A 163 -4.94 2.54 -20.15
N GLY A 164 -5.48 3.70 -20.55
CA GLY A 164 -6.02 3.88 -21.90
C GLY A 164 -7.18 2.94 -22.16
N SER A 165 -7.10 2.19 -23.25
CA SER A 165 -8.03 1.12 -23.62
C SER A 165 -7.67 -0.25 -23.02
N ASN A 166 -6.55 -0.36 -22.30
CA ASN A 166 -6.03 -1.61 -21.78
C ASN A 166 -6.50 -1.92 -20.36
N VAL A 167 -6.33 -3.19 -19.98
CA VAL A 167 -6.42 -3.65 -18.59
C VAL A 167 -5.00 -3.86 -18.07
N VAL A 168 -4.66 -3.19 -16.96
CA VAL A 168 -3.36 -3.33 -16.29
C VAL A 168 -3.49 -4.38 -15.19
N ARG A 169 -2.72 -5.48 -15.32
CA ARG A 169 -2.71 -6.60 -14.37
C ARG A 169 -1.94 -6.25 -13.10
N TRP A 170 -0.77 -5.65 -13.25
CA TRP A 170 0.05 -5.21 -12.13
C TRP A 170 0.94 -4.03 -12.50
N ALA A 171 1.43 -3.34 -11.49
CA ALA A 171 2.43 -2.28 -11.60
C ALA A 171 3.62 -2.52 -10.65
N ALA A 172 4.79 -1.99 -10.99
CA ALA A 172 5.95 -2.03 -10.11
C ALA A 172 6.81 -0.78 -10.26
N LEU A 173 7.49 -0.41 -9.17
CA LEU A 173 8.54 0.62 -9.16
C LEU A 173 9.75 0.06 -8.41
N TYR A 174 10.90 0.06 -9.05
CA TYR A 174 12.15 -0.46 -8.51
C TYR A 174 13.22 0.62 -8.46
N GLU A 175 14.11 0.55 -7.47
CA GLU A 175 15.38 1.29 -7.51
C GLU A 175 16.35 0.59 -8.47
N GLY A 176 16.99 1.36 -9.34
CA GLY A 176 17.87 0.87 -10.40
C GLY A 176 17.34 1.14 -11.80
N ALA A 177 18.18 0.82 -12.79
CA ALA A 177 17.85 0.91 -14.22
C ALA A 177 17.62 -0.50 -14.76
N TYR A 178 16.40 -0.77 -15.25
CA TYR A 178 16.03 -2.04 -15.87
C TYR A 178 15.40 -1.79 -17.25
N THR A 179 15.54 -2.77 -18.12
CA THR A 179 14.84 -2.90 -19.41
C THR A 179 13.84 -4.04 -19.32
N ALA A 180 13.05 -4.28 -20.38
CA ALA A 180 12.16 -5.45 -20.41
C ALA A 180 12.92 -6.78 -20.20
N ASP A 181 14.15 -6.89 -20.71
CA ASP A 181 14.97 -8.11 -20.62
C ASP A 181 15.64 -8.29 -19.26
N THR A 182 15.91 -7.20 -18.53
CA THR A 182 16.62 -7.23 -17.24
C THR A 182 15.70 -6.99 -16.04
N LEU A 183 14.42 -6.72 -16.29
CA LEU A 183 13.43 -6.53 -15.23
C LEU A 183 13.32 -7.80 -14.39
N PRO A 184 13.45 -7.71 -13.05
CA PRO A 184 13.16 -8.84 -12.18
C PRO A 184 11.72 -9.32 -12.38
N ALA A 185 11.52 -10.64 -12.36
CA ALA A 185 10.19 -11.22 -12.46
C ALA A 185 9.27 -10.63 -11.38
N TYR A 186 8.10 -10.14 -11.78
CA TYR A 186 7.14 -9.60 -10.84
C TYR A 186 6.66 -10.70 -9.89
N GLN A 187 6.77 -10.44 -8.60
CA GLN A 187 6.26 -11.33 -7.57
C GLN A 187 5.30 -10.54 -6.67
N PRO A 188 3.99 -10.87 -6.70
CA PRO A 188 3.05 -10.29 -5.75
C PRO A 188 3.52 -10.54 -4.32
N LYS A 189 3.40 -9.54 -3.43
CA LYS A 189 3.71 -9.72 -2.00
C LYS A 189 2.74 -10.69 -1.32
N GLY A 190 1.60 -10.96 -1.96
CA GLY A 190 0.49 -11.76 -1.43
C GLY A 190 -0.44 -10.90 -0.58
N TYR A 191 -1.72 -11.29 -0.55
CA TYR A 191 -2.79 -10.48 0.04
C TYR A 191 -2.54 -10.08 1.51
N VAL A 192 -2.03 -11.00 2.33
CA VAL A 192 -1.80 -10.74 3.76
C VAL A 192 -0.71 -9.70 3.97
N ALA A 193 0.38 -9.77 3.20
CA ALA A 193 1.47 -8.79 3.27
C ALA A 193 1.00 -7.42 2.77
N GLU A 194 0.27 -7.38 1.66
CA GLU A 194 -0.31 -6.13 1.16
C GLU A 194 -1.31 -5.53 2.14
N LEU A 195 -2.12 -6.34 2.81
CA LEU A 195 -3.05 -5.87 3.83
C LEU A 195 -2.32 -5.23 5.02
N ILE A 196 -1.19 -5.80 5.43
CA ILE A 196 -0.36 -5.24 6.50
C ILE A 196 0.19 -3.88 6.07
N GLU A 197 0.76 -3.74 4.87
CA GLU A 197 1.26 -2.45 4.39
C GLU A 197 0.12 -1.42 4.22
N CYS A 198 -1.02 -1.82 3.67
CA CYS A 198 -2.19 -0.95 3.50
C CYS A 198 -2.75 -0.44 4.84
N LYS A 199 -2.75 -1.28 5.89
CA LYS A 199 -3.19 -0.90 7.25
C LYS A 199 -2.39 0.25 7.86
N ARG A 200 -1.17 0.50 7.38
CA ARG A 200 -0.35 1.65 7.82
C ARG A 200 -0.94 2.98 7.33
N TYR A 201 -1.70 2.97 6.25
CA TYR A 201 -2.25 4.15 5.59
C TYR A 201 -3.74 4.30 5.84
N PHE A 202 -4.48 3.20 5.81
CA PHE A 202 -5.92 3.23 6.02
C PHE A 202 -6.36 2.02 6.83
N ARG A 203 -7.18 2.27 7.85
CA ARG A 203 -7.75 1.22 8.69
C ARG A 203 -9.21 1.49 8.97
N LYS A 204 -10.05 0.50 8.67
CA LYS A 204 -11.43 0.47 9.17
C LYS A 204 -11.47 -0.20 10.54
N VAL A 205 -11.93 0.54 11.55
CA VAL A 205 -12.16 0.03 12.89
C VAL A 205 -13.63 -0.37 13.01
N LYS A 206 -13.88 -1.62 13.39
CA LYS A 206 -15.22 -2.20 13.53
C LYS A 206 -15.58 -2.36 15.01
N GLY A 207 -16.89 -2.39 15.31
CA GLY A 207 -17.45 -2.35 16.67
C GLY A 207 -17.04 -3.49 17.62
N ILE A 208 -16.37 -4.52 17.13
CA ILE A 208 -15.74 -5.53 17.99
C ILE A 208 -14.47 -5.04 18.69
N SER A 209 -13.89 -3.91 18.24
CA SER A 209 -12.65 -3.36 18.79
C SER A 209 -12.96 -2.59 20.07
N ARG A 210 -12.50 -3.06 21.23
CA ARG A 210 -12.73 -2.32 22.49
C ARG A 210 -11.67 -1.26 22.67
N LEU A 211 -12.10 -0.01 22.69
CA LEU A 211 -11.27 1.10 23.20
C LEU A 211 -11.25 1.03 24.72
N SER A 212 -10.11 1.35 25.34
CA SER A 212 -10.00 1.41 26.81
C SER A 212 -9.35 2.71 27.25
N GLY A 213 -9.78 3.27 28.37
CA GLY A 213 -9.34 4.60 28.77
C GLY A 213 -9.82 5.09 30.14
N TYR A 214 -9.68 6.40 30.34
CA TYR A 214 -10.15 7.12 31.52
C TYR A 214 -10.92 8.40 31.14
N CYS A 215 -11.80 8.85 32.02
CA CYS A 215 -12.58 10.07 31.86
C CYS A 215 -12.01 11.23 32.68
N THR A 216 -12.09 12.44 32.13
CA THR A 216 -12.05 13.71 32.86
C THR A 216 -13.48 14.21 33.06
N SER A 217 -13.69 15.49 33.36
CA SER A 217 -15.05 16.03 33.50
C SER A 217 -15.76 16.21 32.17
N SER A 218 -15.06 16.31 31.04
CA SER A 218 -15.65 16.59 29.72
C SER A 218 -15.02 15.81 28.56
N GLN A 219 -14.08 14.92 28.85
CA GLN A 219 -13.34 14.16 27.85
C GLN A 219 -13.11 12.71 28.30
N ALA A 220 -13.02 11.81 27.33
CA ALA A 220 -12.49 10.46 27.52
C ALA A 220 -11.22 10.29 26.71
N ASN A 221 -10.17 9.84 27.38
CA ASN A 221 -8.89 9.52 26.78
C ASN A 221 -8.88 8.01 26.49
N LEU A 222 -9.12 7.65 25.23
CA LEU A 222 -9.29 6.29 24.76
C LEU A 222 -8.04 5.82 24.02
N CYS A 223 -7.65 4.56 24.21
CA CYS A 223 -6.55 3.92 23.51
C CYS A 223 -7.08 2.84 22.57
N LEU A 224 -6.62 2.87 21.31
CA LEU A 224 -6.78 1.80 20.34
C LEU A 224 -5.43 1.11 20.12
N PRO A 225 -5.25 -0.14 20.56
CA PRO A 225 -4.11 -0.96 20.15
C PRO A 225 -4.17 -1.28 18.66
N LEU A 226 -3.01 -1.29 18.01
CA LEU A 226 -2.84 -1.60 16.60
C LEU A 226 -2.00 -2.88 16.44
N ASP A 227 -2.41 -3.74 15.49
CA ASP A 227 -1.61 -4.88 15.02
C ASP A 227 -0.49 -4.45 14.04
N VAL A 228 -0.62 -3.25 13.45
CA VAL A 228 0.36 -2.66 12.54
C VAL A 228 0.44 -1.14 12.81
N PRO A 229 1.64 -0.55 12.93
CA PRO A 229 1.81 0.90 13.12
C PRO A 229 1.19 1.70 11.96
N MET A 230 0.55 2.84 12.27
CA MET A 230 0.20 3.82 11.23
C MET A 230 1.47 4.50 10.70
N ARG A 231 1.44 4.99 9.46
CA ARG A 231 2.56 5.71 8.84
C ARG A 231 2.86 7.04 9.54
N ILE A 232 1.81 7.80 9.80
CA ILE A 232 1.82 9.08 10.50
C ILE A 232 0.62 9.12 11.45
N THR A 233 0.55 10.14 12.31
CA THR A 233 -0.60 10.35 13.18
C THR A 233 -1.84 10.44 12.31
N PRO A 234 -2.76 9.46 12.38
CA PRO A 234 -3.88 9.40 11.47
C PRO A 234 -4.91 10.45 11.82
N THR A 235 -5.72 10.80 10.83
CA THR A 235 -6.98 11.51 11.05
C THR A 235 -8.10 10.50 11.29
N LEU A 236 -9.08 10.88 12.10
CA LEU A 236 -10.29 10.08 12.32
C LEU A 236 -11.38 10.60 11.40
N THR A 237 -11.90 9.73 10.53
CA THR A 237 -13.00 10.05 9.61
C THR A 237 -14.19 9.11 9.88
N ALA A 238 -15.42 9.64 9.69
CA ALA A 238 -16.70 8.98 9.94
C ALA A 238 -16.85 8.46 11.39
N THR A 239 -17.34 9.31 12.28
CA THR A 239 -17.46 8.97 13.71
C THR A 239 -18.87 8.50 14.01
N SER A 240 -19.07 7.19 14.09
CA SER A 240 -20.13 6.58 14.92
C SER A 240 -19.50 6.07 16.22
N LEU A 241 -18.78 6.96 16.90
CA LEU A 241 -18.32 6.76 18.27
C LEU A 241 -19.35 7.46 19.16
N ASP A 242 -20.58 6.95 19.16
CA ASP A 242 -21.74 7.70 19.66
C ASP A 242 -21.78 7.75 21.18
N THR A 243 -21.25 6.70 21.83
CA THR A 243 -21.26 6.59 23.29
C THR A 243 -19.98 5.96 23.84
N ILE A 244 -19.63 6.37 25.06
CA ILE A 244 -18.71 5.64 25.94
C ILE A 244 -19.49 5.11 27.13
N ARG A 245 -18.98 4.03 27.73
CA ARG A 245 -19.46 3.53 29.02
C ARG A 245 -18.46 3.86 30.12
N ALA A 246 -18.88 4.60 31.13
CA ALA A 246 -18.09 4.96 32.31
C ALA A 246 -19.01 5.05 33.55
N ALA A 247 -18.51 4.68 34.73
CA ALA A 247 -19.30 4.69 35.98
C ALA A 247 -20.66 3.98 35.88
N GLY A 248 -20.74 2.89 35.09
CA GLY A 248 -21.98 2.15 34.86
C GLY A 248 -23.00 2.83 33.93
N LYS A 249 -22.69 4.02 33.40
CA LYS A 249 -23.57 4.82 32.53
C LYS A 249 -23.08 4.85 31.10
N ASN A 250 -23.98 5.06 30.16
CA ASN A 250 -23.64 5.43 28.78
C ASN A 250 -23.64 6.96 28.67
N ILE A 251 -22.56 7.52 28.13
CA ILE A 251 -22.38 8.96 27.95
C ILE A 251 -22.30 9.23 26.45
N ALA A 252 -23.15 10.15 25.98
CA ALA A 252 -23.17 10.56 24.58
C ALA A 252 -21.94 11.42 24.24
N ILE A 253 -21.27 11.09 23.16
CA ILE A 253 -20.11 11.84 22.66
C ILE A 253 -20.58 12.93 21.71
N THR A 254 -19.98 14.11 21.82
CA THR A 254 -20.23 15.28 20.96
C THR A 254 -19.16 15.50 19.90
N GLY A 255 -18.02 14.83 20.03
CA GLY A 255 -16.91 14.90 19.08
C GLY A 255 -15.80 13.93 19.43
N ALA A 256 -15.00 13.54 18.43
CA ALA A 256 -13.80 12.74 18.68
C ALA A 256 -12.69 13.06 17.68
N SER A 257 -11.45 13.01 18.15
CA SER A 257 -10.26 13.23 17.33
C SER A 257 -9.09 12.39 17.81
N VAL A 258 -8.13 12.16 16.93
CA VAL A 258 -6.83 11.58 17.32
C VAL A 258 -6.02 12.65 18.02
N ASN A 259 -5.53 12.33 19.21
CA ASN A 259 -4.67 13.22 20.00
C ASN A 259 -3.19 12.92 19.75
N SER A 260 -2.83 11.64 19.75
CA SER A 260 -1.46 11.21 19.53
C SER A 260 -1.41 9.76 19.06
N MET A 261 -0.24 9.35 18.59
CA MET A 261 0.07 7.96 18.31
C MET A 261 1.37 7.55 18.98
N THR A 262 1.49 6.27 19.27
CA THR A 262 2.76 5.59 19.49
C THR A 262 2.94 4.55 18.38
N TYR A 263 3.99 3.73 18.47
CA TYR A 263 4.23 2.70 17.45
C TYR A 263 3.06 1.70 17.36
N ASP A 264 2.51 1.27 18.49
CA ASP A 264 1.53 0.19 18.57
C ASP A 264 0.12 0.66 18.96
N SER A 265 -0.12 1.97 19.09
CA SER A 265 -1.42 2.46 19.52
C SER A 265 -1.72 3.89 19.07
N VAL A 266 -3.01 4.18 18.94
CA VAL A 266 -3.54 5.52 18.70
C VAL A 266 -4.37 5.95 19.90
N ARG A 267 -4.10 7.17 20.39
CA ARG A 267 -4.90 7.81 21.44
C ARG A 267 -5.96 8.71 20.81
N ILE A 268 -7.20 8.48 21.21
CA ILE A 268 -8.39 9.21 20.76
C ILE A 268 -8.92 9.99 21.95
N ILE A 269 -9.19 11.28 21.75
CA ILE A 269 -9.97 12.08 22.69
C ILE A 269 -11.40 12.11 22.18
N ALA A 270 -12.34 11.66 23.01
CA ALA A 270 -13.76 11.85 22.80
C ALA A 270 -14.28 12.93 23.76
N THR A 271 -14.98 13.94 23.25
CA THR A 271 -15.57 15.02 24.03
C THR A 271 -17.04 14.73 24.34
N TYR A 272 -17.52 15.17 25.50
CA TYR A 272 -18.92 15.05 25.90
C TYR A 272 -19.33 16.20 26.82
N ALA A 273 -20.63 16.36 27.08
CA ALA A 273 -21.15 17.37 28.00
C ALA A 273 -20.64 17.11 29.43
N ALA A 274 -20.23 18.16 30.13
CA ALA A 274 -19.52 18.00 31.39
C ALA A 274 -20.30 17.18 32.44
N ASP A 275 -19.66 16.16 33.01
CA ASP A 275 -20.19 15.31 34.07
C ASP A 275 -19.09 15.06 35.12
N SER A 276 -19.27 15.61 36.32
CA SER A 276 -18.31 15.44 37.41
C SER A 276 -18.35 14.03 38.03
N ALA A 277 -19.42 13.26 37.81
CA ALA A 277 -19.58 11.92 38.37
C ALA A 277 -18.70 10.87 37.71
N VAL A 278 -18.05 11.19 36.59
CA VAL A 278 -17.25 10.24 35.80
C VAL A 278 -15.75 10.55 35.83
N VAL A 279 -15.37 11.64 36.49
CA VAL A 279 -13.97 12.09 36.60
C VAL A 279 -13.11 11.00 37.23
N ASN A 280 -11.95 10.74 36.64
CA ASN A 280 -10.99 9.70 37.04
C ASN A 280 -11.53 8.27 37.00
N HIS A 281 -12.71 8.04 36.41
CA HIS A 281 -13.20 6.68 36.23
C HIS A 281 -12.29 5.94 35.23
N VAL A 282 -11.74 4.81 35.67
CA VAL A 282 -10.94 3.90 34.85
C VAL A 282 -11.81 2.78 34.28
N GLY A 283 -11.39 2.13 33.20
CA GLY A 283 -12.21 1.11 32.55
C GLY A 283 -13.34 1.70 31.69
N VAL A 284 -13.10 2.89 31.14
CA VAL A 284 -13.96 3.50 30.11
C VAL A 284 -13.81 2.69 28.85
N TRP A 285 -14.91 2.30 28.22
CA TRP A 285 -14.87 1.59 26.95
C TRP A 285 -15.92 2.08 25.97
N ALA A 286 -15.62 1.89 24.68
CA ALA A 286 -16.52 2.18 23.58
C ALA A 286 -16.40 1.08 22.51
N VAL A 287 -17.46 0.96 21.72
CA VAL A 287 -17.60 0.05 20.58
C VAL A 287 -17.61 0.92 19.32
N PRO A 288 -16.44 1.19 18.73
CA PRO A 288 -16.29 2.16 17.67
C PRO A 288 -16.60 1.57 16.29
N VAL A 289 -17.24 2.37 15.45
CA VAL A 289 -17.14 2.22 14.00
C VAL A 289 -16.63 3.54 13.43
N PHE A 290 -15.38 3.55 13.00
CA PHE A 290 -14.71 4.70 12.37
C PHE A 290 -13.55 4.25 11.47
N THR A 291 -12.97 5.19 10.75
CA THR A 291 -11.74 4.97 9.97
C THR A 291 -10.58 5.80 10.49
N LEU A 292 -9.39 5.23 10.49
CA LEU A 292 -8.13 5.95 10.64
C LEU A 292 -7.52 6.13 9.25
N ASP A 293 -7.24 7.38 8.88
CA ASP A 293 -6.66 7.74 7.58
C ASP A 293 -5.34 8.49 7.77
N ALA A 294 -4.27 7.87 7.29
CA ALA A 294 -2.90 8.37 7.26
C ALA A 294 -2.37 8.36 5.82
N ASP A 295 -3.24 8.44 4.80
CA ASP A 295 -2.81 8.53 3.42
C ASP A 295 -2.18 9.89 3.11
N TYR A 296 -1.36 9.91 2.07
CA TYR A 296 -0.84 11.16 1.53
C TYR A 296 -2.02 11.99 0.98
N GLN A 297 -1.92 13.32 1.07
CA GLN A 297 -2.94 14.23 0.55
C GLN A 297 -2.43 14.88 -0.75
N LEU A 298 -3.34 15.09 -1.71
CA LEU A 298 -3.03 15.59 -3.06
C LEU A 298 -3.02 17.11 -3.20
#